data_AF-A0A1N6KVU6-F1
#
_entry.id   AF-A0A1N6KVU6-F1
#
_cell.length_a   1.000
_cell.length_b   1.000
_cell.length_c   1.000
_cell.angle_alpha   90.00
_cell.angle_beta   90.00
_cell.angle_gamma   90.00
#
_symmetry.space_group_name_H-M   'P 1'
#
loop_
_entity.id
_entity.type
_entity.pdbx_description
1 polymer ?
#
loop_
_entity_poly.entity_id
_entity_poly.type
_entity_poly.pdbx_seq_one_letter_code
_entity_poly.pdbx_strand_id
1 'polypeptide(L)'
;MTGYQEQLNRVRRCFKRFERINESGIFDGSVENHIDDIHAFFQNCYHLKDWLKNDPAFSTRTGPEIENHINTTLELAICADICNSTKHLILTKSPRSGALPTMGKKTFTIGITDTLPIAGEPVKEVPQTISLKIEIDHNGAKLDAFDVATKALQAWEKFI
;
A
#
# COMPACT_ATOMS: atom_id res chain seq x y z
N MET A 1 7.33 9.62 -21.42
CA MET A 1 8.13 8.58 -20.73
C MET A 1 7.24 7.36 -20.59
N THR A 2 7.59 6.28 -21.27
CA THR A 2 6.87 4.99 -21.22
C THR A 2 7.89 3.93 -20.82
N GLY A 3 7.75 3.35 -19.63
CA GLY A 3 8.71 2.39 -19.09
C GLY A 3 8.55 2.17 -17.59
N TYR A 4 9.42 1.34 -17.01
CA TYR A 4 9.37 0.96 -15.59
C TYR A 4 9.46 2.18 -14.66
N GLN A 5 10.13 3.26 -15.08
CA GLN A 5 10.26 4.50 -14.30
C GLN A 5 8.90 5.18 -14.07
N GLU A 6 8.01 5.20 -15.08
CA GLU A 6 6.67 5.76 -14.90
C GLU A 6 5.84 4.85 -13.99
N GLN A 7 6.02 3.52 -14.10
CA GLN A 7 5.36 2.60 -13.18
C GLN A 7 5.87 2.76 -11.74
N LEU A 8 7.18 2.95 -11.54
CA LEU A 8 7.76 3.26 -10.22
C LEU A 8 7.21 4.59 -9.67
N ASN A 9 7.09 5.62 -10.51
CA ASN A 9 6.46 6.87 -10.12
C ASN A 9 4.98 6.68 -9.76
N ARG A 10 4.26 5.79 -10.45
CA ARG A 10 2.90 5.40 -10.07
C ARG A 10 2.86 4.73 -8.70
N VAL A 11 3.78 3.81 -8.41
CA VAL A 11 3.90 3.20 -7.07
C VAL A 11 4.14 4.28 -6.01
N ARG A 12 5.08 5.21 -6.24
CA ARG A 12 5.34 6.35 -5.34
C ARG A 12 4.12 7.23 -5.12
N ARG A 13 3.33 7.52 -6.16
CA ARG A 13 2.08 8.28 -6.02
C ARG A 13 1.04 7.54 -5.18
N CYS A 14 0.93 6.21 -5.33
CA CYS A 14 0.06 5.39 -4.49
C CYS A 14 0.55 5.36 -3.03
N PHE A 15 1.86 5.25 -2.83
CA PHE A 15 2.46 5.30 -1.50
C PHE A 15 2.17 6.63 -0.80
N LYS A 16 2.33 7.76 -1.49
CA LYS A 16 1.97 9.09 -0.94
C LYS A 16 0.49 9.22 -0.57
N ARG A 17 -0.43 8.52 -1.26
CA ARG A 17 -1.85 8.48 -0.86
C ARG A 17 -2.02 7.68 0.43
N PHE A 18 -1.35 6.54 0.53
CA PHE A 18 -1.36 5.73 1.76
C PHE A 18 -0.73 6.48 2.93
N GLU A 19 0.41 7.15 2.73
CA GLU A 19 1.05 8.02 3.73
C GLU A 19 0.08 9.08 4.25
N ARG A 20 -0.65 9.77 3.36
CA ARG A 20 -1.70 10.69 3.78
C ARG A 20 -2.78 10.02 4.62
N ILE A 21 -3.30 8.86 4.20
CA ILE A 21 -4.32 8.12 4.98
C ILE A 21 -3.80 7.75 6.38
N ASN A 22 -2.50 7.46 6.51
CA ASN A 22 -1.87 7.09 7.76
C ASN A 22 -1.54 8.29 8.67
N GLU A 23 -1.05 9.39 8.10
CA GLU A 23 -0.55 10.57 8.83
C GLU A 23 -1.59 11.68 8.99
N SER A 24 -2.29 11.97 7.90
CA SER A 24 -3.14 13.15 7.74
C SER A 24 -4.58 12.68 7.75
N GLY A 25 -5.32 12.96 8.81
CA GLY A 25 -6.73 12.59 8.89
C GLY A 25 -7.65 13.27 7.87
N ILE A 26 -7.18 13.73 6.72
CA ILE A 26 -8.04 14.34 5.70
C ILE A 26 -8.90 13.23 5.09
N PHE A 27 -10.12 13.12 5.59
CA PHE A 27 -11.15 12.25 5.06
C PHE A 27 -11.78 12.92 3.83
N ASP A 28 -11.19 12.66 2.67
CA ASP A 28 -11.76 12.98 1.36
C ASP A 28 -12.39 11.70 0.79
N GLY A 29 -13.68 11.50 1.05
CA GLY A 29 -14.44 10.35 0.57
C GLY A 29 -14.76 9.32 1.65
N SER A 30 -15.06 8.07 1.27
CA SER A 30 -15.45 7.02 2.24
C SER A 30 -14.26 6.17 2.70
N VAL A 31 -14.42 5.43 3.81
CA VAL A 31 -13.42 4.49 4.32
C VAL A 31 -13.06 3.43 3.26
N GLU A 32 -14.04 3.01 2.46
CA GLU A 32 -13.86 2.06 1.37
C GLU A 32 -12.90 2.62 0.31
N ASN A 33 -13.01 3.91 -0.05
CA ASN A 33 -12.08 4.53 -0.99
C ASN A 33 -10.63 4.51 -0.46
N HIS A 34 -10.44 4.72 0.85
CA HIS A 34 -9.12 4.63 1.46
C HIS A 34 -8.57 3.20 1.48
N ILE A 35 -9.44 2.20 1.71
CA ILE A 35 -9.05 0.79 1.61
C ILE A 35 -8.65 0.45 0.17
N ASP A 36 -9.38 0.94 -0.82
CA ASP A 36 -9.07 0.76 -2.24
C ASP A 36 -7.74 1.42 -2.62
N ASP A 37 -7.44 2.60 -2.07
CA ASP A 37 -6.14 3.26 -2.26
C ASP A 37 -4.97 2.44 -1.68
N ILE A 38 -5.19 1.83 -0.51
CA ILE A 38 -4.21 0.93 0.12
C ILE A 38 -4.01 -0.33 -0.72
N HIS A 39 -5.10 -0.96 -1.19
CA HIS A 39 -5.01 -2.08 -2.12
C HIS A 39 -4.32 -1.71 -3.42
N ALA A 40 -4.62 -0.54 -3.98
CA ALA A 40 -4.00 -0.03 -5.18
C ALA A 40 -2.48 0.11 -4.99
N PHE A 41 -2.00 0.55 -3.82
CA PHE A 41 -0.56 0.55 -3.52
C PHE A 41 0.02 -0.87 -3.61
N PHE A 42 -0.53 -1.84 -2.87
CA PHE A 42 0.01 -3.22 -2.83
C PHE A 42 0.02 -3.88 -4.22
N GLN A 43 -1.05 -3.69 -4.99
CA GLN A 43 -1.15 -4.18 -6.37
C GLN A 43 -0.12 -3.52 -7.28
N ASN A 44 -0.02 -2.18 -7.28
CA ASN A 44 0.95 -1.47 -8.11
C ASN A 44 2.39 -1.81 -7.73
N CYS A 45 2.67 -1.95 -6.43
CA CYS A 45 3.97 -2.32 -5.90
C CYS A 45 4.39 -3.74 -6.36
N TYR A 46 3.47 -4.70 -6.35
CA TYR A 46 3.76 -6.04 -6.85
C TYR A 46 3.92 -6.08 -8.37
N HIS A 47 3.07 -5.39 -9.12
CA HIS A 47 3.09 -5.37 -10.59
C HIS A 47 4.27 -4.61 -11.21
N LEU A 48 5.04 -3.85 -10.43
CA LEU A 48 6.27 -3.22 -10.91
C LEU A 48 7.25 -4.22 -11.53
N LYS A 49 7.27 -5.45 -11.02
CA LYS A 49 8.10 -6.55 -11.54
C LYS A 49 7.86 -6.81 -13.03
N ASP A 50 6.61 -6.71 -13.48
CA ASP A 50 6.23 -7.05 -14.84
C ASP A 50 6.76 -5.99 -15.80
N TRP A 51 6.80 -4.73 -15.36
CA TRP A 51 7.43 -3.64 -16.11
C TRP A 51 8.94 -3.79 -16.16
N LEU A 52 9.60 -4.11 -15.04
CA LEU A 52 11.05 -4.33 -15.00
C LEU A 52 11.47 -5.49 -15.93
N LYS A 53 10.66 -6.55 -16.03
CA LYS A 53 10.97 -7.71 -16.88
C LYS A 53 10.83 -7.44 -18.38
N ASN A 54 9.96 -6.50 -18.76
CA ASN A 54 9.59 -6.26 -20.15
C ASN A 54 10.10 -4.94 -20.71
N ASP A 55 10.69 -4.07 -19.89
CA ASP A 55 11.26 -2.80 -20.33
C ASP A 55 12.70 -3.00 -20.84
N PRO A 56 12.98 -2.79 -22.15
CA PRO A 56 14.34 -2.91 -22.69
C PRO A 56 15.35 -1.93 -22.06
N ALA A 57 14.87 -0.82 -21.48
CA ALA A 57 15.72 0.15 -20.78
C ALA A 57 16.21 -0.37 -19.42
N PHE A 58 15.61 -1.44 -18.89
CA PHE A 58 16.03 -2.09 -17.65
C PHE A 58 16.67 -3.45 -17.94
N SER A 59 17.96 -3.42 -18.26
CA SER A 59 18.76 -4.62 -18.58
C SER A 59 19.75 -5.03 -17.49
N THR A 60 19.75 -4.32 -16.37
CA THR A 60 20.69 -4.55 -15.24
C THR A 60 20.41 -5.84 -14.48
N ARG A 61 19.17 -6.35 -14.54
CA ARG A 61 18.73 -7.56 -13.84
C ARG A 61 17.89 -8.44 -14.75
N THR A 62 18.00 -9.73 -14.55
CA THR A 62 17.24 -10.75 -15.26
C THR A 62 15.88 -11.00 -14.61
N GLY A 63 14.92 -11.53 -15.38
CA GLY A 63 13.60 -11.89 -14.86
C GLY A 63 13.61 -12.82 -13.64
N PRO A 64 14.49 -13.84 -13.58
CA PRO A 64 14.69 -14.65 -12.38
C PRO A 64 15.20 -13.87 -11.17
N GLU A 65 16.15 -12.93 -11.33
CA GLU A 65 16.62 -12.08 -10.23
C GLU A 65 15.50 -11.22 -9.65
N ILE A 66 14.62 -10.67 -10.51
CA ILE A 66 13.46 -9.88 -10.10
C ILE A 66 12.46 -10.73 -9.29
N GLU A 67 12.13 -11.95 -9.75
CA GLU A 67 11.24 -12.84 -9.00
C GLU A 67 11.89 -13.33 -7.70
N ASN A 68 13.20 -13.58 -7.72
CA ASN A 68 13.94 -13.97 -6.52
C ASN A 68 13.90 -12.85 -5.47
N HIS A 69 14.11 -11.59 -5.87
CA HIS A 69 14.01 -10.44 -4.96
C HIS A 69 12.67 -10.36 -4.24
N ILE A 70 11.57 -10.65 -4.94
CA ILE A 70 10.23 -10.70 -4.35
C ILE A 70 10.11 -11.84 -3.35
N ASN A 71 10.66 -13.01 -3.65
CA ASN A 71 10.56 -14.19 -2.80
C ASN A 71 11.48 -14.10 -1.56
N THR A 72 12.61 -13.38 -1.65
CA THR A 72 13.55 -13.22 -0.53
C THR A 72 13.23 -12.01 0.34
N THR A 73 12.41 -11.08 -0.14
CA THR A 73 11.99 -9.89 0.62
C THR A 73 10.57 -10.12 1.16
N LEU A 74 10.44 -10.27 2.48
CA LEU A 74 9.16 -10.56 3.14
C LEU A 74 8.06 -9.58 2.74
N GLU A 75 8.36 -8.29 2.70
CA GLU A 75 7.38 -7.24 2.43
C GLU A 75 6.89 -7.27 0.98
N LEU A 76 7.77 -7.60 0.03
CA LEU A 76 7.39 -7.80 -1.37
C LEU A 76 6.59 -9.09 -1.57
N ALA A 77 6.90 -10.14 -0.81
CA ALA A 77 6.12 -11.37 -0.79
C ALA A 77 4.71 -11.13 -0.22
N ILE A 78 4.58 -10.31 0.82
CA ILE A 78 3.27 -9.88 1.36
C ILE A 78 2.50 -9.07 0.31
N CYS A 79 3.14 -8.12 -0.38
CA CYS A 79 2.51 -7.40 -1.51
C CYS A 79 1.96 -8.35 -2.57
N ALA A 80 2.73 -9.39 -2.91
CA ALA A 80 2.33 -10.41 -3.88
C ALA A 80 1.11 -11.19 -3.42
N ASP A 81 1.08 -11.61 -2.16
CA ASP A 81 -0.02 -12.40 -1.61
C ASP A 81 -1.30 -11.58 -1.45
N ILE A 82 -1.21 -10.31 -1.03
CA ILE A 82 -2.36 -9.36 -0.99
C ILE A 82 -2.88 -9.11 -2.41
N CYS A 83 -2.00 -8.93 -3.39
CA CYS A 83 -2.42 -8.75 -4.77
C CYS A 83 -3.12 -10.00 -5.32
N ASN A 84 -2.61 -11.19 -5.02
CA ASN A 84 -3.20 -12.43 -5.49
C ASN A 84 -4.55 -12.72 -4.80
N SER A 85 -4.69 -12.43 -3.50
CA SER A 85 -5.94 -12.64 -2.76
C SER A 85 -7.05 -11.69 -3.19
N THR A 86 -6.72 -10.45 -3.54
CA THR A 86 -7.71 -9.48 -4.06
C THR A 86 -8.13 -9.76 -5.50
N LYS A 87 -7.25 -10.37 -6.30
CA LYS A 87 -7.53 -10.72 -7.70
C LYS A 87 -8.33 -12.01 -7.85
N HIS A 88 -8.07 -13.01 -7.02
CA HIS A 88 -8.64 -14.34 -7.17
C HIS A 88 -9.72 -14.61 -6.13
N LEU A 89 -10.95 -14.86 -6.59
CA LEU A 89 -12.06 -15.31 -5.73
C LEU A 89 -11.74 -16.65 -5.03
N ILE A 90 -10.94 -17.50 -5.69
CA ILE A 90 -10.41 -18.76 -5.13
C ILE A 90 -8.90 -18.79 -5.35
N LEU A 91 -8.15 -18.83 -4.27
CA LEU A 91 -6.69 -18.95 -4.30
C LEU A 91 -6.29 -20.40 -4.60
N THR A 92 -5.67 -20.62 -5.76
CA THR A 92 -5.19 -21.94 -6.20
C THR A 92 -3.69 -22.14 -5.97
N LYS A 93 -2.96 -21.08 -5.62
CA LYS A 93 -1.51 -21.10 -5.40
C LYS A 93 -1.18 -20.85 -3.94
N SER A 94 -0.15 -21.53 -3.45
CA SER A 94 0.35 -21.32 -2.09
C SER A 94 0.94 -19.90 -1.94
N PRO A 95 0.83 -19.29 -0.74
CA PRO A 95 1.33 -17.94 -0.48
C PRO A 95 2.85 -17.88 -0.61
N ARG A 96 3.37 -16.79 -1.19
CA ARG A 96 4.82 -16.56 -1.34
C ARG A 96 5.48 -16.20 -0.02
N SER A 97 4.77 -15.52 0.87
CA SER A 97 5.26 -15.16 2.21
C SER A 97 5.17 -16.33 3.21
N GLY A 98 4.63 -17.48 2.81
CA GLY A 98 4.50 -18.67 3.65
C GLY A 98 3.19 -18.76 4.44
N ALA A 99 2.43 -17.66 4.54
CA ALA A 99 1.07 -17.63 5.09
C ALA A 99 0.24 -16.57 4.37
N LEU A 100 -1.06 -16.77 4.21
CA LEU A 100 -1.92 -15.75 3.59
C LEU A 100 -2.02 -14.52 4.51
N PRO A 101 -1.52 -13.35 4.08
CA PRO A 101 -1.72 -12.13 4.83
C PRO A 101 -3.17 -11.71 4.73
N THR A 102 -3.82 -11.51 5.87
CA THR A 102 -5.16 -10.91 5.93
C THR A 102 -5.04 -9.49 6.47
N MET A 103 -5.64 -8.53 5.77
CA MET A 103 -5.81 -7.19 6.33
C MET A 103 -6.84 -7.31 7.45
N GLY A 104 -6.34 -7.35 8.67
CA GLY A 104 -7.10 -7.62 9.88
C GLY A 104 -7.67 -6.34 10.45
N LYS A 105 -7.24 -6.01 11.67
CA LYS A 105 -7.80 -4.91 12.46
C LYS A 105 -7.60 -3.56 11.75
N LYS A 106 -8.71 -2.85 11.55
CA LYS A 106 -8.75 -1.48 11.05
C LYS A 106 -9.00 -0.56 12.25
N THR A 107 -8.01 0.27 12.60
CA THR A 107 -8.12 1.24 13.68
C THR A 107 -8.35 2.61 13.09
N PHE A 108 -9.46 3.24 13.50
CA PHE A 108 -9.84 4.60 13.11
C PHE A 108 -9.50 5.55 14.23
N THR A 109 -8.74 6.60 13.94
CA THR A 109 -8.55 7.70 14.88
C THR A 109 -9.29 8.90 14.33
N ILE A 110 -10.29 9.38 15.06
CA ILE A 110 -11.07 10.57 14.72
C ILE A 110 -10.60 11.72 15.62
N GLY A 111 -9.89 12.68 15.06
CA GLY A 111 -9.60 13.95 15.71
C GLY A 111 -10.74 14.92 15.46
N ILE A 112 -11.49 15.23 16.52
CA ILE A 112 -12.52 16.26 16.53
C ILE A 112 -11.84 17.55 17.00
N THR A 113 -11.82 18.57 16.15
CA THR A 113 -11.34 19.90 16.56
C THR A 113 -12.52 20.67 17.10
N ASP A 114 -12.64 20.82 18.42
CA ASP A 114 -13.64 21.68 19.07
C ASP A 114 -13.28 23.15 18.82
N THR A 115 -13.53 23.66 17.62
CA THR A 115 -13.68 25.11 17.44
C THR A 115 -15.10 25.49 17.82
N LEU A 116 -15.28 25.95 19.06
CA LEU A 116 -16.52 26.60 19.47
C LEU A 116 -16.79 27.77 18.50
N PRO A 117 -17.95 27.81 17.83
CA PRO A 117 -18.26 28.93 16.96
C PRO A 117 -18.34 30.21 17.79
N ILE A 118 -17.55 31.21 17.41
CA ILE A 118 -17.71 32.58 17.92
C ILE A 118 -19.07 33.07 17.42
N ALA A 119 -19.90 33.57 18.32
CA ALA A 119 -21.26 34.01 17.99
C ALA A 119 -21.25 35.03 16.85
N GLY A 120 -21.84 34.66 15.70
CA GLY A 120 -21.95 35.52 14.52
C GLY A 120 -21.20 35.05 13.28
N GLU A 121 -20.32 34.04 13.39
CA GLU A 121 -19.70 33.41 12.22
C GLU A 121 -20.44 32.12 11.79
N PRO A 122 -20.58 31.86 10.49
CA PRO A 122 -21.07 30.57 10.01
C PRO A 122 -20.14 29.47 10.51
N VAL A 123 -20.72 28.40 11.08
CA VAL A 123 -19.98 27.19 11.46
C VAL A 123 -19.29 26.66 10.21
N LYS A 124 -17.97 26.90 10.08
CA LYS A 124 -17.16 26.19 9.09
C LYS A 124 -17.19 24.72 9.49
N GLU A 125 -17.46 23.83 8.53
CA GLU A 125 -17.41 22.39 8.75
C GLU A 125 -16.13 22.06 9.52
N VAL A 126 -16.29 21.48 10.71
CA VAL A 126 -15.16 21.06 11.52
C VAL A 126 -14.41 20.01 10.69
N PRO A 127 -13.12 20.21 10.36
CA PRO A 127 -12.38 19.18 9.66
C PRO A 127 -12.27 17.97 10.60
N GLN A 128 -13.05 16.93 10.32
CA GLN A 128 -12.91 15.66 10.99
C GLN A 128 -11.62 15.04 10.48
N THR A 129 -10.66 14.83 11.38
CA THR A 129 -9.43 14.16 11.01
C THR A 129 -9.57 12.66 11.21
N ILE A 130 -9.76 11.86 10.15
CA ILE A 130 -9.85 10.39 10.22
C ILE A 130 -8.57 9.76 9.67
N SER A 131 -7.73 9.20 10.53
CA SER A 131 -6.61 8.35 10.10
C SER A 131 -6.98 6.87 10.21
N LEU A 132 -6.52 6.08 9.23
CA LEU A 132 -6.78 4.65 9.14
C LEU A 132 -5.46 3.88 9.26
N LYS A 133 -5.33 3.10 10.34
CA LYS A 133 -4.24 2.14 10.52
C LYS A 133 -4.75 0.72 10.27
N ILE A 134 -4.05 -0.01 9.41
CA ILE A 134 -4.39 -1.40 9.07
C ILE A 134 -3.28 -2.30 9.59
N GLU A 135 -3.69 -3.33 10.35
CA GLU A 135 -2.81 -4.44 10.73
C GLU A 135 -2.90 -5.55 9.67
N ILE A 136 -1.77 -6.11 9.28
CA ILE A 136 -1.67 -7.31 8.46
C ILE A 136 -1.34 -8.47 9.40
N ASP A 137 -2.26 -9.42 9.53
CA ASP A 137 -2.00 -10.66 10.24
C ASP A 137 -1.23 -11.61 9.31
N HIS A 138 0.00 -11.96 9.70
CA HIS A 138 0.87 -12.85 8.94
C HIS A 138 1.58 -13.83 9.89
N ASN A 139 1.29 -15.13 9.76
CA ASN A 139 1.87 -16.20 10.58
C ASN A 139 1.77 -15.97 12.11
N GLY A 140 0.66 -15.37 12.57
CA GLY A 140 0.44 -15.02 13.98
C GLY A 140 1.13 -13.72 14.44
N ALA A 141 1.95 -13.10 13.58
CA ALA A 141 2.48 -11.77 13.81
C ALA A 141 1.54 -10.71 13.23
N LYS A 142 1.40 -9.59 13.96
CA LYS A 142 0.66 -8.41 13.52
C LYS A 142 1.65 -7.38 12.99
N LEU A 143 1.60 -7.14 11.69
CA LEU A 143 2.47 -6.19 11.01
C LEU A 143 1.68 -4.92 10.70
N ASP A 144 2.31 -3.76 10.85
CA ASP A 144 1.70 -2.50 10.40
C ASP A 144 1.75 -2.43 8.86
N ALA A 145 0.59 -2.25 8.22
CA ALA A 145 0.49 -2.23 6.77
C ALA A 145 1.30 -1.09 6.13
N PHE A 146 1.42 0.05 6.82
CA PHE A 146 2.18 1.20 6.35
C PHE A 146 3.69 0.94 6.48
N ASP A 147 4.14 0.27 7.55
CA ASP A 147 5.54 -0.17 7.68
C ASP A 147 5.92 -1.17 6.58
N VAL A 148 5.05 -2.16 6.31
CA VAL A 148 5.24 -3.11 5.20
C VAL A 148 5.32 -2.38 3.86
N ALA A 149 4.41 -1.43 3.61
CA ALA A 149 4.42 -0.62 2.39
C ALA A 149 5.70 0.19 2.22
N THR A 150 6.17 0.81 3.31
CA THR A 150 7.40 1.61 3.34
C THR A 150 8.62 0.76 2.97
N LYS A 151 8.76 -0.39 3.65
CA LYS A 151 9.87 -1.33 3.40
C LYS A 151 9.80 -1.93 2.00
N ALA A 152 8.61 -2.26 1.50
CA ALA A 152 8.42 -2.75 0.14
C ALA A 152 8.86 -1.74 -0.93
N LEU A 153 8.49 -0.46 -0.77
CA LEU A 153 8.94 0.59 -1.69
C LEU A 153 10.46 0.78 -1.63
N GLN A 154 11.03 0.85 -0.42
CA GLN A 154 12.49 0.94 -0.24
C GLN A 154 13.23 -0.27 -0.83
N ALA A 155 12.66 -1.47 -0.74
CA ALA A 155 13.25 -2.67 -1.33
C ALA A 155 13.30 -2.60 -2.86
N TRP A 156 12.30 -2.00 -3.51
CA TRP A 156 12.36 -1.74 -4.95
C TRP A 156 13.38 -0.66 -5.30
N GLU A 157 13.41 0.43 -4.54
CA GLU A 157 14.34 1.55 -4.80
C GLU A 157 15.81 1.17 -4.61
N LYS A 158 16.12 0.19 -3.75
CA LYS A 158 17.47 -0.37 -3.59
C LYS A 158 17.86 -1.39 -4.67
N PHE A 159 16.86 -2.02 -5.29
CA PHE A 159 17.08 -3.11 -6.25
C PHE A 159 17.30 -2.60 -7.68
N ILE A 160 16.60 -1.53 -8.04
CA ILE A 160 16.69 -0.82 -9.32
C ILE A 160 17.98 0.01 -9.36
#